data_AF-A0A8S0WG74-F1
#
_entry.id   AF-A0A8S0WG74-F1
#
_cell.length_a   1.000
_cell.length_b   1.000
_cell.length_c   1.000
_cell.angle_alpha   90.00
_cell.angle_beta   90.00
_cell.angle_gamma   90.00
#
_symmetry.space_group_name_H-M   'P 1'
#
loop_
_entity.id
_entity.type
_entity.pdbx_description
1 polymer ?
#
loop_
_entity_poly.entity_id
_entity_poly.type
_entity_poly.pdbx_seq_one_letter_code
_entity_poly.pdbx_strand_id
1 'polypeptide(L)'
;MLLLTPPSQHLHWRWTYHILIIWTFTEFIALILLVPETFVPALRKEKAENLRKFSGNQRYWAPLEREVKDIAESIAISCLKPFELLIYDRMALLLDIWTSVVLGILYLSFQAFPYIFGRVHGFNMQETGMTFLGIGVGMLMAIFTQHLFNLMYHRAAAENKGIIPPETRLVMGEIGGILVPLSLYWIAFTTYQSVPWIVPIIASIPFGAGIYYVFTSTFTYLVTAYRPIAASAMAANSAMRSSFAAAFPLFVGAMYDKLGTAGATALLAGITTLLAPLPFIFRRIGARLRQKSRFAEH
;
A
#
# COMPACT_ATOMS: atom_id res chain seq x y z
N MET A 1 -5.11 -37.52 1.33
CA MET A 1 -4.26 -36.34 1.03
C MET A 1 -4.18 -36.18 -0.50
N LEU A 2 -5.32 -35.86 -1.12
CA LEU A 2 -5.57 -36.04 -2.56
C LEU A 2 -6.46 -34.88 -3.08
N LEU A 3 -6.15 -33.64 -2.72
CA LEU A 3 -6.94 -32.45 -3.08
C LEU A 3 -6.03 -31.21 -3.29
N LEU A 4 -5.08 -31.31 -4.21
CA LEU A 4 -4.38 -30.13 -4.74
C LEU A 4 -4.41 -30.19 -6.25
N THR A 5 -5.49 -29.68 -6.83
CA THR A 5 -5.51 -28.88 -8.05
C THR A 5 -6.97 -28.56 -8.40
N PRO A 6 -7.42 -27.29 -8.29
CA PRO A 6 -8.23 -26.78 -9.37
C PRO A 6 -7.25 -26.49 -10.53
N PRO A 7 -7.35 -27.20 -11.65
CA PRO A 7 -6.49 -26.94 -12.80
C PRO A 7 -6.76 -25.52 -13.28
N SER A 8 -5.72 -24.74 -13.55
CA SER A 8 -5.80 -23.81 -14.68
C SER A 8 -6.34 -24.62 -15.84
N GLN A 9 -7.54 -24.31 -16.36
CA GLN A 9 -8.35 -25.24 -17.18
C GLN A 9 -7.63 -25.89 -18.37
N HIS A 10 -6.45 -25.40 -18.76
CA HIS A 10 -5.67 -25.89 -19.87
C HIS A 10 -4.21 -26.26 -19.53
N LEU A 11 -3.72 -26.07 -18.30
CA LEU A 11 -2.30 -26.28 -17.94
C LEU A 11 -2.13 -27.03 -16.61
N HIS A 12 -1.09 -27.86 -16.54
CA HIS A 12 -0.66 -28.51 -15.29
C HIS A 12 -0.18 -27.46 -14.27
N TRP A 13 -0.50 -27.64 -12.99
CA TRP A 13 -0.15 -26.69 -11.91
C TRP A 13 1.33 -26.33 -11.83
N ARG A 14 2.23 -27.25 -12.21
CA ARG A 14 3.68 -27.00 -12.25
C ARG A 14 4.03 -25.96 -13.30
N TRP A 15 3.39 -25.98 -14.46
CA TRP A 15 3.67 -25.04 -15.54
C TRP A 15 3.34 -23.59 -15.16
N THR A 16 2.33 -23.37 -14.32
CA THR A 16 2.05 -22.05 -13.73
C THR A 16 3.26 -21.49 -12.98
N TYR A 17 3.94 -22.33 -12.18
CA TYR A 17 5.16 -21.92 -11.47
C TYR A 17 6.34 -21.66 -12.42
N HIS A 18 6.51 -22.45 -13.47
CA HIS A 18 7.59 -22.22 -14.45
C HIS A 18 7.40 -20.87 -15.16
N ILE A 19 6.17 -20.54 -15.57
CA ILE A 19 5.86 -19.26 -16.22
C ILE A 19 6.18 -18.09 -15.26
N LEU A 20 5.80 -18.20 -14.00
CA LEU A 20 6.11 -17.18 -12.98
C LEU A 20 7.61 -17.01 -12.75
N ILE A 21 8.39 -18.09 -12.75
CA ILE A 21 9.86 -18.03 -12.62
C ILE A 21 10.49 -17.33 -13.82
N ILE A 22 10.09 -17.70 -15.05
CA ILE A 22 10.60 -17.08 -16.27
C ILE A 22 10.28 -15.58 -16.30
N TRP A 23 9.06 -15.22 -15.92
CA TRP A 23 8.61 -13.84 -15.82
C TRP A 23 9.44 -13.03 -14.81
N THR A 24 9.58 -13.55 -13.58
CA THR A 24 10.36 -12.89 -12.51
C THR A 24 11.84 -12.74 -12.89
N PHE A 25 12.42 -13.76 -13.54
CA PHE A 25 13.80 -13.70 -14.03
C PHE A 25 13.98 -12.63 -15.12
N THR A 26 13.00 -12.50 -16.01
CA THR A 26 13.00 -11.46 -17.05
C THR A 26 12.92 -10.07 -16.43
N GLU A 27 12.04 -9.87 -15.45
CA GLU A 27 11.95 -8.61 -14.69
C GLU A 27 13.26 -8.29 -13.96
N PHE A 28 13.90 -9.29 -13.36
CA PHE A 28 15.19 -9.12 -12.68
C PHE A 28 16.30 -8.66 -13.64
N ILE A 29 16.41 -9.27 -14.82
CA ILE A 29 17.36 -8.84 -15.85
C ILE A 29 17.04 -7.41 -16.32
N ALA A 30 15.76 -7.12 -16.56
CA ALA A 30 15.32 -5.80 -17.00
C ALA A 30 15.67 -4.72 -15.96
N LEU A 31 15.51 -5.01 -14.66
CA LEU A 31 15.90 -4.09 -13.59
C LEU A 31 17.39 -3.80 -13.60
N ILE A 32 18.25 -4.81 -13.78
CA ILE A 32 19.71 -4.62 -13.83
C ILE A 32 20.13 -3.76 -15.04
N LEU A 33 19.48 -3.95 -16.19
CA LEU A 33 19.87 -3.28 -17.43
C LEU A 33 19.28 -1.87 -17.58
N LEU A 34 18.06 -1.63 -17.08
CA LEU A 34 17.30 -0.39 -17.33
C LEU A 34 17.34 0.60 -16.16
N VAL A 35 17.57 0.15 -14.92
CA VAL A 35 17.50 1.03 -13.74
C VAL A 35 18.91 1.46 -13.32
N PRO A 36 19.32 2.71 -13.59
CA PRO A 36 20.56 3.24 -13.04
C PRO A 36 20.44 3.44 -11.52
N GLU A 37 21.54 3.20 -10.81
CA GLU A 37 21.64 3.40 -9.36
C GLU A 37 21.14 4.79 -8.96
N THR A 38 19.99 4.88 -8.26
CA THR A 38 19.33 6.17 -7.92
C THR A 38 19.61 6.61 -6.48
N PHE A 39 20.40 5.85 -5.71
CA PHE A 39 20.64 6.14 -4.30
C PHE A 39 21.61 7.33 -4.13
N VAL A 40 21.04 8.52 -3.88
CA VAL A 40 21.77 9.80 -3.76
C VAL A 40 22.97 9.74 -2.79
N PRO A 41 22.91 9.05 -1.64
CA PRO A 41 24.07 8.92 -0.75
C PRO A 41 25.21 8.09 -1.35
N ALA A 42 24.92 7.01 -2.11
CA ALA A 42 25.94 6.22 -2.80
C ALA A 42 26.54 6.99 -3.98
N LEU A 43 25.71 7.66 -4.78
CA LEU A 43 26.17 8.55 -5.86
C LEU A 43 27.07 9.69 -5.34
N ARG A 44 26.76 10.26 -4.17
CA ARG A 44 27.61 11.27 -3.52
C ARG A 44 28.92 10.69 -2.99
N LYS A 45 28.92 9.44 -2.51
CA LYS A 45 30.14 8.72 -2.11
C LYS A 45 31.04 8.49 -3.32
N GLU A 46 30.51 7.95 -4.41
CA GLU A 46 31.25 7.70 -5.65
C GLU A 46 31.79 9.01 -6.25
N LYS A 47 30.99 10.08 -6.26
CA LYS A 47 31.43 11.41 -6.71
C LYS A 47 32.52 12.00 -5.81
N ALA A 48 32.43 11.82 -4.48
CA ALA A 48 33.46 12.27 -3.54
C ALA A 48 34.76 11.47 -3.71
N GLU A 49 34.69 10.16 -3.95
CA GLU A 49 35.84 9.30 -4.25
C GLU A 49 36.51 9.69 -5.59
N ASN A 50 35.72 9.94 -6.63
CA ASN A 50 36.25 10.42 -7.91
C ASN A 50 36.90 11.80 -7.78
N LEU A 51 36.31 12.73 -7.02
CA LEU A 51 36.90 14.05 -6.75
C LEU A 51 38.21 13.96 -5.94
N ARG A 52 38.37 12.99 -5.04
CA ARG A 52 39.66 12.71 -4.37
C ARG A 52 40.73 12.26 -5.36
N LYS A 53 40.38 11.34 -6.27
CA LYS A 53 41.29 10.81 -7.29
C LYS A 53 41.79 11.89 -8.24
N PHE A 54 40.92 12.83 -8.64
CA PHE A 54 41.28 13.91 -9.56
C PHE A 54 41.98 15.10 -8.90
N SER A 55 41.55 15.52 -7.70
CA SER A 55 42.05 16.75 -7.07
C SER A 55 43.24 16.53 -6.13
N GLY A 56 43.57 15.29 -5.77
CA GLY A 56 44.63 14.94 -4.80
C GLY A 56 44.37 15.44 -3.36
N ASN A 57 43.22 16.08 -3.13
CA ASN A 57 42.90 16.79 -1.89
C ASN A 57 41.91 15.95 -1.07
N GLN A 58 42.35 15.42 0.07
CA GLN A 58 41.55 14.52 0.93
C GLN A 58 40.38 15.22 1.66
N ARG A 59 40.19 16.53 1.44
CA ARG A 59 39.13 17.34 2.05
C ARG A 59 37.73 17.13 1.47
N TYR A 60 37.57 16.36 0.39
CA TYR A 60 36.25 16.01 -0.12
C TYR A 60 35.75 14.75 0.58
N TRP A 61 34.62 14.84 1.28
CA TRP A 61 34.02 13.75 2.05
C TRP A 61 32.50 13.73 1.87
N ALA A 62 31.94 12.53 1.76
CA ALA A 62 30.50 12.32 1.74
C ALA A 62 29.97 12.17 3.18
N PRO A 63 28.76 12.67 3.51
CA PRO A 63 28.17 12.52 4.84
C PRO A 63 28.06 11.05 5.31
N LEU A 64 27.94 10.11 4.37
CA LEU A 64 27.87 8.67 4.61
C LEU A 64 29.21 8.06 5.08
N GLU A 65 30.35 8.68 4.76
CA GLU A 65 31.68 8.23 5.20
C GLU A 65 32.00 8.62 6.65
N ARG A 66 31.19 9.50 7.24
CA ARG A 66 31.34 9.93 8.63
C ARG A 66 30.75 8.94 9.63
N GLU A 67 29.84 8.08 9.17
CA GLU A 67 29.26 6.99 9.95
C GLU A 67 29.99 5.68 9.64
N VAL A 68 31.17 5.49 10.22
CA VAL A 68 31.76 4.15 10.33
C VAL A 68 30.96 3.40 11.38
N LYS A 69 29.79 2.89 10.99
CA LYS A 69 29.02 1.95 11.79
C LYS A 69 29.40 0.55 11.36
N ASP A 70 29.56 -0.34 12.33
CA ASP A 70 29.73 -1.75 12.05
C ASP A 70 28.55 -2.22 11.17
N ILE A 71 28.80 -3.08 10.18
CA ILE A 71 27.77 -3.49 9.21
C ILE A 71 26.64 -4.19 9.97
N ALA A 72 26.99 -5.00 10.98
CA ALA A 72 26.04 -5.66 11.86
C ALA A 72 25.20 -4.66 12.67
N GLU A 73 25.81 -3.60 13.19
CA GLU A 73 25.12 -2.53 13.94
C GLU A 73 24.19 -1.74 13.01
N SER A 74 24.62 -1.44 11.79
CA SER A 74 23.80 -0.75 10.78
C SER A 74 22.57 -1.56 10.36
N ILE A 75 22.74 -2.88 10.21
CA ILE A 75 21.63 -3.80 9.94
C ILE A 75 20.69 -3.84 11.14
N ALA A 76 21.21 -4.00 12.36
CA ALA A 76 20.40 -4.02 13.57
C ALA A 76 19.61 -2.72 13.75
N ILE A 77 20.24 -1.56 13.57
CA ILE A 77 19.57 -0.25 13.62
C ILE A 77 18.50 -0.16 12.53
N SER A 78 18.78 -0.61 11.31
CA SER A 78 17.83 -0.57 10.19
C SER A 78 16.61 -1.47 10.42
N CYS A 79 16.79 -2.61 11.09
CA CYS A 79 15.71 -3.52 11.46
C CYS A 79 14.90 -3.03 12.67
N LEU A 80 15.52 -2.35 13.64
CA LEU A 80 14.86 -1.90 14.87
C LEU A 80 14.11 -0.57 14.69
N LYS A 81 14.64 0.36 13.87
CA LYS A 81 14.02 1.67 13.61
C LYS A 81 12.55 1.62 13.17
N PRO A 82 12.14 0.71 12.27
CA PRO A 82 10.73 0.55 11.90
C PRO A 82 9.82 0.28 13.10
N PHE A 83 10.22 -0.63 14.00
CA PHE A 83 9.42 -0.96 15.19
C PHE A 83 9.42 0.18 16.21
N GLU A 84 10.56 0.85 16.38
CA GLU A 84 10.65 2.05 17.19
C GLU A 84 9.69 3.14 16.69
N LEU A 85 9.67 3.38 15.37
CA LEU A 85 8.76 4.33 14.74
C LEU A 85 7.29 3.98 14.97
N LEU A 86 6.89 2.70 14.86
CA LEU A 86 5.53 2.27 15.19
C LEU A 86 5.17 2.55 16.65
N ILE A 87 6.08 2.28 17.60
CA ILE A 87 5.78 2.38 19.03
C ILE A 87 5.70 3.84 19.48
N TYR A 88 6.63 4.68 19.01
CA TYR A 88 6.77 6.05 19.51
C TYR A 88 6.00 7.07 18.69
N ASP A 89 5.75 6.83 17.39
CA ASP A 89 4.97 7.74 16.55
C ASP A 89 3.54 7.23 16.33
N ARG A 90 2.61 7.82 17.10
CA ARG A 90 1.18 7.52 17.02
C ARG A 90 0.58 7.84 15.66
N MET A 91 1.11 8.83 14.95
CA MET A 91 0.58 9.23 13.64
C MET A 91 0.97 8.20 12.59
N ALA A 92 2.23 7.81 12.54
CA ALA A 92 2.70 6.74 11.64
C ALA A 92 1.96 5.43 11.92
N LEU A 93 1.84 5.02 13.19
CA LEU A 93 1.11 3.82 13.57
C LEU A 93 -0.34 3.82 13.08
N LEU A 94 -1.07 4.93 13.23
CA LEU A 94 -2.47 5.00 12.79
C LEU A 94 -2.61 4.97 11.26
N LEU A 95 -1.71 5.60 10.52
CA LEU A 95 -1.66 5.53 9.06
C LEU A 95 -1.27 4.14 8.55
N ASP A 96 -0.35 3.48 9.25
CA ASP A 96 0.07 2.11 8.97
C ASP A 96 -1.06 1.12 9.25
N ILE A 97 -1.77 1.26 10.39
CA ILE A 97 -2.96 0.44 10.69
C ILE A 97 -4.03 0.65 9.60
N TRP A 98 -4.28 1.90 9.20
CA TRP A 98 -5.27 2.20 8.18
C TRP A 98 -4.96 1.52 6.85
N THR A 99 -3.74 1.67 6.33
CA THR A 99 -3.31 1.00 5.10
C THR A 99 -3.24 -0.52 5.24
N SER A 100 -2.91 -1.04 6.42
CA SER A 100 -2.86 -2.48 6.72
C SER A 100 -4.23 -3.13 6.76
N VAL A 101 -5.22 -2.48 7.36
CA VAL A 101 -6.61 -2.94 7.33
C VAL A 101 -7.14 -2.95 5.91
N VAL A 102 -6.89 -1.88 5.14
CA VAL A 102 -7.33 -1.81 3.73
C VAL A 102 -6.66 -2.91 2.88
N LEU A 103 -5.36 -3.18 3.09
CA LEU A 103 -4.69 -4.30 2.42
C LEU A 103 -5.26 -5.65 2.85
N GLY A 104 -5.49 -5.84 4.15
CA GLY A 104 -6.07 -7.06 4.69
C GLY A 104 -7.44 -7.37 4.06
N ILE A 105 -8.26 -6.34 3.86
CA ILE A 105 -9.56 -6.48 3.18
C ILE A 105 -9.39 -6.78 1.69
N LEU A 106 -8.41 -6.17 1.01
CA LEU A 106 -8.09 -6.53 -0.37
C LEU A 106 -7.68 -8.00 -0.46
N TYR A 107 -6.85 -8.50 0.45
CA TYR A 107 -6.46 -9.91 0.46
C TYR A 107 -7.62 -10.84 0.80
N LEU A 108 -8.51 -10.41 1.69
CA LEU A 108 -9.74 -11.11 2.01
C LEU A 108 -10.66 -11.24 0.79
N SER A 109 -10.62 -10.28 -0.15
CA SER A 109 -11.37 -10.38 -1.41
C SER A 109 -11.00 -11.63 -2.23
N PHE A 110 -9.76 -12.13 -2.12
CA PHE A 110 -9.33 -13.39 -2.78
C PHE A 110 -10.11 -14.61 -2.31
N GLN A 111 -10.68 -14.57 -1.10
CA GLN A 111 -11.51 -15.65 -0.57
C GLN A 111 -13.01 -15.30 -0.64
N ALA A 112 -13.36 -14.03 -0.48
CA ALA A 112 -14.73 -13.56 -0.58
C ALA A 112 -15.30 -13.69 -2.00
N PHE A 113 -14.56 -13.33 -3.04
CA PHE A 113 -15.08 -13.33 -4.41
C PHE A 113 -15.37 -14.75 -4.91
N PRO A 114 -14.49 -15.76 -4.70
CA PRO A 114 -14.84 -17.15 -4.98
C PRO A 114 -16.03 -17.66 -4.17
N TYR A 115 -16.22 -17.17 -2.94
CA TYR A 115 -17.39 -17.52 -2.16
C TYR A 115 -18.67 -16.91 -2.77
N ILE A 116 -18.66 -15.62 -3.08
CA ILE A 116 -19.83 -14.90 -3.63
C ILE A 116 -20.15 -15.40 -5.05
N PHE A 117 -19.20 -15.30 -5.98
CA PHE A 117 -19.45 -15.63 -7.39
C PHE A 117 -19.47 -17.14 -7.64
N GLY A 118 -18.61 -17.90 -6.97
CA GLY A 118 -18.56 -19.36 -7.13
C GLY A 118 -19.75 -20.07 -6.47
N ARG A 119 -20.02 -19.83 -5.17
CA ARG A 119 -21.11 -20.54 -4.48
C ARG A 119 -22.49 -19.95 -4.74
N VAL A 120 -22.64 -18.62 -4.81
CA VAL A 120 -23.97 -17.99 -4.96
C VAL A 120 -24.39 -17.89 -6.43
N HIS A 121 -23.48 -17.49 -7.32
CA HIS A 121 -23.78 -17.28 -8.74
C HIS A 121 -23.35 -18.45 -9.65
N GLY A 122 -22.66 -19.47 -9.13
CA GLY A 122 -22.27 -20.66 -9.88
C GLY A 122 -21.14 -20.44 -10.90
N PHE A 123 -20.32 -19.40 -10.73
CA PHE A 123 -19.23 -19.08 -11.66
C PHE A 123 -18.12 -20.13 -11.63
N ASN A 124 -17.53 -20.37 -12.80
CA ASN A 124 -16.33 -21.18 -12.93
C ASN A 124 -15.09 -20.44 -12.37
N MET A 125 -13.98 -21.16 -12.18
CA MET A 125 -12.75 -20.59 -11.60
C MET A 125 -12.20 -19.40 -12.41
N GLN A 126 -12.26 -19.48 -13.74
CA GLN A 126 -11.79 -18.39 -14.62
C GLN A 126 -12.69 -17.16 -14.55
N GLU A 127 -14.01 -17.36 -14.59
CA GLU A 127 -15.01 -16.28 -14.48
C GLU A 127 -14.88 -15.57 -13.13
N THR A 128 -14.66 -16.34 -12.05
CA THR A 128 -14.35 -15.79 -10.73
C THR A 128 -13.07 -14.95 -10.76
N GLY A 129 -12.02 -15.42 -11.45
CA GLY A 129 -10.78 -14.65 -11.65
C GLY A 129 -11.02 -13.32 -12.38
N MET A 130 -11.91 -13.30 -13.38
CA MET A 130 -12.26 -12.10 -14.13
C MET A 130 -12.99 -11.06 -13.27
N THR A 131 -13.68 -11.45 -12.19
CA THR A 131 -14.36 -10.49 -11.30
C THR A 131 -13.39 -9.55 -10.58
N PHE A 132 -12.14 -9.96 -10.36
CA PHE A 132 -11.09 -9.09 -9.79
C PHE A 132 -10.68 -7.95 -10.73
N LEU A 133 -10.97 -8.04 -12.03
CA LEU A 133 -10.73 -6.94 -12.96
C LEU A 133 -11.52 -5.70 -12.58
N GLY A 134 -12.66 -5.80 -11.89
CA GLY A 134 -13.39 -4.64 -11.40
C GLY A 134 -12.52 -3.78 -10.46
N ILE A 135 -11.80 -4.40 -9.53
CA ILE A 135 -10.83 -3.73 -8.66
C ILE A 135 -9.71 -3.09 -9.49
N GLY A 136 -9.18 -3.84 -10.48
CA GLY A 136 -8.13 -3.35 -11.37
C GLY A 136 -8.54 -2.13 -12.20
N VAL A 137 -9.75 -2.14 -12.77
CA VAL A 137 -10.32 -1.00 -13.50
C VAL A 137 -10.47 0.21 -12.58
N GLY A 138 -10.90 0.00 -11.34
CA GLY A 138 -10.93 1.04 -10.31
C GLY A 138 -9.57 1.69 -10.06
N MET A 139 -8.53 0.87 -9.92
CA MET A 139 -7.15 1.35 -9.75
C MET A 139 -6.66 2.12 -10.98
N LEU A 140 -6.93 1.64 -12.19
CA LEU A 140 -6.57 2.33 -13.43
C LEU A 140 -7.23 3.70 -13.53
N MET A 141 -8.53 3.79 -13.24
CA MET A 141 -9.23 5.08 -13.22
C MET A 141 -8.64 6.04 -12.18
N ALA A 142 -8.23 5.54 -11.02
CA ALA A 142 -7.58 6.35 -9.99
C ALA A 142 -6.16 6.82 -10.39
N ILE A 143 -5.46 6.09 -11.27
CA ILE A 143 -4.20 6.55 -11.85
C ILE A 143 -4.44 7.75 -12.78
N PHE A 144 -5.49 7.72 -13.60
CA PHE A 144 -5.79 8.85 -14.50
C PHE A 144 -6.15 10.13 -13.73
N THR A 145 -6.80 10.02 -12.58
CA THR A 145 -7.12 11.18 -11.73
C THR A 145 -5.89 11.72 -10.98
N GLN A 146 -4.79 10.96 -10.89
CA GLN A 146 -3.56 11.37 -10.21
C GLN A 146 -2.97 12.67 -10.77
N HIS A 147 -3.12 12.92 -12.07
CA HIS A 147 -2.67 14.16 -12.69
C HIS A 147 -3.38 15.38 -12.08
N LEU A 148 -4.69 15.28 -11.83
CA LEU A 148 -5.48 16.36 -11.22
C LEU A 148 -5.02 16.67 -9.80
N PHE A 149 -4.76 15.64 -8.99
CA PHE A 149 -4.23 15.80 -7.64
C PHE A 149 -2.84 16.45 -7.63
N ASN A 150 -1.98 16.10 -8.59
CA ASN A 150 -0.69 16.76 -8.74
C ASN A 150 -0.83 18.23 -9.13
N LEU A 151 -1.76 18.59 -10.03
CA LEU A 151 -2.04 19.99 -10.32
C LEU A 151 -2.51 20.76 -9.08
N MET A 152 -3.43 20.20 -8.31
CA MET A 152 -3.90 20.80 -7.05
C MET A 152 -2.73 21.01 -6.08
N TYR A 153 -1.84 20.02 -5.96
CA TYR A 153 -0.66 20.11 -5.12
C TYR A 153 0.30 21.21 -5.58
N HIS A 154 0.56 21.33 -6.88
CA HIS A 154 1.40 22.39 -7.44
C HIS A 154 0.80 23.79 -7.25
N ARG A 155 -0.52 23.93 -7.34
CA ARG A 155 -1.20 25.21 -7.04
C ARG A 155 -1.06 25.57 -5.56
N ALA A 156 -1.32 24.62 -4.65
CA ALA A 156 -1.12 24.83 -3.22
C ALA A 156 0.35 25.15 -2.87
N ALA A 157 1.31 24.62 -3.62
CA ALA A 157 2.72 24.96 -3.50
C ALA A 157 3.04 26.40 -3.89
N ALA A 158 2.45 26.87 -4.99
CA ALA A 158 2.62 28.23 -5.48
C ALA A 158 2.03 29.27 -4.50
N GLU A 159 0.88 28.95 -3.90
CA GLU A 159 0.21 29.82 -2.92
C GLU A 159 0.98 29.93 -1.59
N ASN A 160 1.64 28.86 -1.14
CA ASN A 160 2.37 28.81 0.13
C ASN A 160 3.87 29.15 0.02
N LYS A 161 4.29 29.89 -1.02
CA LYS A 161 5.69 30.31 -1.24
C LYS A 161 6.70 29.14 -1.18
N GLY A 162 6.28 27.96 -1.61
CA GLY A 162 7.13 26.75 -1.66
C GLY A 162 7.23 25.94 -0.36
N ILE A 163 6.65 26.39 0.77
CA ILE A 163 6.61 25.63 2.01
C ILE A 163 5.29 24.86 2.07
N ILE A 164 5.30 23.60 1.65
CA ILE A 164 4.09 22.78 1.60
C ILE A 164 4.04 21.85 2.81
N PRO A 165 3.01 21.96 3.67
CA PRO A 165 2.81 21.00 4.73
C PRO A 165 2.57 19.61 4.13
N PRO A 166 3.26 18.55 4.61
CA PRO A 166 3.10 17.18 4.10
C PRO A 166 1.64 16.69 4.19
N GLU A 167 0.86 17.26 5.11
CA GLU A 167 -0.57 17.01 5.29
C GLU A 167 -1.41 17.33 4.04
N THR A 168 -0.93 18.18 3.14
CA THR A 168 -1.59 18.46 1.85
C THR A 168 -1.73 17.20 1.00
N ARG A 169 -0.84 16.21 1.19
CA ARG A 169 -0.91 14.91 0.50
C ARG A 169 -2.06 14.03 1.00
N LEU A 170 -2.55 14.26 2.23
CA LEU A 170 -3.64 13.49 2.83
C LEU A 170 -5.01 13.75 2.19
N VAL A 171 -5.16 14.83 1.41
CA VAL A 171 -6.41 15.19 0.72
C VAL A 171 -6.85 14.08 -0.25
N MET A 172 -5.90 13.42 -0.91
CA MET A 172 -6.19 12.26 -1.75
C MET A 172 -6.74 11.09 -0.89
N GLY A 173 -6.15 10.89 0.30
CA GLY A 173 -6.58 9.90 1.27
C GLY A 173 -7.97 10.17 1.87
N GLU A 174 -8.42 11.42 1.98
CA GLU A 174 -9.78 11.76 2.41
C GLU A 174 -10.86 11.16 1.48
N ILE A 175 -10.63 11.26 0.17
CA ILE A 175 -11.52 10.69 -0.84
C ILE A 175 -11.48 9.15 -0.76
N GLY A 176 -10.29 8.57 -0.62
CA GLY A 176 -10.14 7.13 -0.41
C GLY A 176 -10.83 6.63 0.86
N GLY A 177 -10.75 7.41 1.94
CA GLY A 177 -11.38 7.09 3.23
C GLY A 177 -12.90 7.04 3.17
N ILE A 178 -13.55 7.79 2.28
CA ILE A 178 -15.00 7.71 2.05
C ILE A 178 -15.33 6.60 1.05
N LEU A 179 -14.53 6.49 -0.02
CA LEU A 179 -14.84 5.60 -1.14
C LEU A 179 -14.71 4.12 -0.75
N VAL A 180 -13.71 3.76 0.06
CA VAL A 180 -13.50 2.38 0.56
C VAL A 180 -14.72 1.86 1.34
N PRO A 181 -15.16 2.46 2.45
CA PRO A 181 -16.32 1.95 3.19
C PRO A 181 -17.61 1.99 2.36
N LEU A 182 -17.83 3.05 1.56
CA LEU A 182 -19.02 3.15 0.71
C LEU A 182 -19.08 2.00 -0.31
N SER A 183 -17.95 1.67 -0.93
CA SER A 183 -17.85 0.53 -1.84
C SER A 183 -18.06 -0.82 -1.13
N LEU A 184 -17.52 -1.00 0.07
CA LEU A 184 -17.70 -2.24 0.85
C LEU A 184 -19.14 -2.43 1.29
N TYR A 185 -19.83 -1.36 1.72
CA TYR A 185 -21.27 -1.43 1.99
C TYR A 185 -22.05 -1.77 0.72
N TRP A 186 -21.70 -1.16 -0.41
CA TRP A 186 -22.34 -1.47 -1.69
C TRP A 186 -22.16 -2.96 -2.06
N ILE A 187 -20.94 -3.51 -1.93
CA ILE A 187 -20.70 -4.94 -2.14
C ILE A 187 -21.53 -5.77 -1.16
N ALA A 188 -21.52 -5.44 0.14
CA ALA A 188 -22.25 -6.18 1.17
C ALA A 188 -23.73 -6.37 0.84
N PHE A 189 -24.42 -5.29 0.43
CA PHE A 189 -25.83 -5.29 0.09
C PHE A 189 -26.15 -5.81 -1.33
N THR A 190 -25.13 -6.14 -2.12
CA THR A 190 -25.30 -6.68 -3.48
C THR A 190 -24.83 -8.12 -3.62
N THR A 191 -24.48 -8.78 -2.51
CA THR A 191 -24.07 -10.20 -2.48
C THR A 191 -25.23 -11.21 -2.50
N TYR A 192 -26.50 -10.76 -2.61
CA TYR A 192 -27.66 -11.63 -2.62
C TYR A 192 -27.86 -12.30 -3.99
N GLN A 193 -28.38 -13.54 -3.99
CA GLN A 193 -28.67 -14.29 -5.22
C GLN A 193 -29.70 -13.60 -6.13
N SER A 194 -30.58 -12.76 -5.56
CA SER A 194 -31.57 -11.97 -6.31
C SER A 194 -30.97 -10.80 -7.10
N VAL A 195 -29.74 -10.39 -6.78
CA VAL A 195 -29.07 -9.26 -7.43
C VAL A 195 -28.23 -9.78 -8.60
N PRO A 196 -28.22 -9.09 -9.77
CA PRO A 196 -27.38 -9.49 -10.88
C PRO A 196 -25.89 -9.46 -10.50
N TRP A 197 -25.15 -10.49 -10.93
CA TRP A 197 -23.72 -10.68 -10.66
C TRP A 197 -22.85 -9.46 -11.04
N ILE A 198 -23.29 -8.65 -12.00
CA ILE A 198 -22.53 -7.48 -12.46
C ILE A 198 -22.49 -6.35 -11.42
N VAL A 199 -23.50 -6.26 -10.54
CA VAL A 199 -23.61 -5.17 -9.57
C VAL A 199 -22.48 -5.22 -8.53
N PRO A 200 -22.19 -6.36 -7.86
CA PRO A 200 -21.04 -6.43 -6.95
C PRO A 200 -19.68 -6.25 -7.67
N ILE A 201 -19.56 -6.58 -8.96
CA ILE A 201 -18.36 -6.28 -9.75
C ILE A 201 -18.21 -4.77 -9.96
N ILE A 202 -19.29 -4.07 -10.33
CA ILE A 202 -19.27 -2.61 -10.45
C ILE A 202 -18.97 -1.96 -9.10
N ALA A 203 -19.49 -2.49 -8.00
CA ALA A 203 -19.20 -1.99 -6.65
C ALA A 203 -17.71 -2.19 -6.24
N SER A 204 -16.99 -3.14 -6.84
CA SER A 204 -15.55 -3.32 -6.63
C SER A 204 -14.67 -2.26 -7.30
N ILE A 205 -15.22 -1.52 -8.27
CA ILE A 205 -14.52 -0.42 -8.96
C ILE A 205 -14.19 0.74 -8.01
N PRO A 206 -15.15 1.35 -7.29
CA PRO A 206 -14.83 2.38 -6.31
C PRO A 206 -13.96 1.84 -5.17
N PHE A 207 -14.05 0.54 -4.83
CA PHE A 207 -13.15 -0.08 -3.86
C PHE A 207 -11.69 -0.03 -4.33
N GLY A 208 -11.42 -0.45 -5.57
CA GLY A 208 -10.07 -0.39 -6.16
C GLY A 208 -9.51 1.03 -6.26
N ALA A 209 -10.36 1.99 -6.67
CA ALA A 209 -9.97 3.41 -6.70
C ALA A 209 -9.66 3.95 -5.28
N GLY A 210 -10.46 3.57 -4.30
CA GLY A 210 -10.29 3.96 -2.90
C GLY A 210 -8.98 3.45 -2.33
N ILE A 211 -8.66 2.16 -2.54
CA ILE A 211 -7.39 1.55 -2.14
C ILE A 211 -6.22 2.35 -2.71
N TYR A 212 -6.25 2.66 -4.02
CA TYR A 212 -5.18 3.43 -4.65
C TYR A 212 -4.98 4.80 -3.98
N TYR A 213 -6.07 5.53 -3.72
CA TYR A 213 -6.01 6.83 -3.06
C TYR A 213 -5.45 6.76 -1.64
N VAL A 214 -5.87 5.77 -0.85
CA VAL A 214 -5.37 5.54 0.51
C VAL A 214 -3.87 5.25 0.52
N PHE A 215 -3.41 4.38 -0.37
CA PHE A 215 -2.01 3.97 -0.44
C PHE A 215 -1.10 5.09 -0.92
N THR A 216 -1.43 5.71 -2.05
CA THR A 216 -0.61 6.79 -2.62
C THR A 216 -0.52 7.99 -1.67
N SER A 217 -1.63 8.34 -1.02
CA SER A 217 -1.67 9.38 0.02
C SER A 217 -0.72 9.05 1.18
N THR A 218 -0.83 7.84 1.72
CA THR A 218 -0.05 7.43 2.90
C THR A 218 1.43 7.30 2.58
N PHE A 219 1.81 6.69 1.46
CA PHE A 219 3.21 6.56 1.05
C PHE A 219 3.86 7.91 0.82
N THR A 220 3.16 8.81 0.10
CA THR A 220 3.70 10.14 -0.15
C THR A 220 3.82 10.94 1.14
N TYR A 221 2.88 10.78 2.08
CA TYR A 221 2.96 11.39 3.41
C TYR A 221 4.14 10.85 4.22
N LEU A 222 4.30 9.53 4.34
CA LEU A 222 5.41 8.92 5.09
C LEU A 222 6.78 9.36 4.55
N VAL A 223 6.94 9.37 3.23
CA VAL A 223 8.21 9.77 2.59
C VAL A 223 8.52 11.25 2.80
N THR A 224 7.49 12.12 2.79
CA THR A 224 7.68 13.56 2.93
C THR A 224 7.82 14.01 4.38
N ALA A 225 7.05 13.46 5.30
CA ALA A 225 7.09 13.82 6.72
C ALA A 225 8.31 13.23 7.46
N TYR A 226 8.81 12.06 7.02
CA TYR A 226 9.90 11.33 7.68
C TYR A 226 11.16 11.21 6.83
N ARG A 227 11.47 12.19 5.94
CA ARG A 227 12.60 12.14 4.98
C ARG A 227 13.91 11.50 5.50
N PRO A 228 14.43 11.84 6.70
CA PRO A 228 15.69 11.26 7.19
C PRO A 228 15.62 9.75 7.45
N ILE A 229 14.42 9.22 7.71
CA ILE A 229 14.14 7.82 8.03
C ILE A 229 13.04 7.24 7.11
N ALA A 230 12.84 7.83 5.93
CA ALA A 230 11.72 7.49 5.05
C ALA A 230 11.75 6.01 4.63
N ALA A 231 12.95 5.46 4.42
CA ALA A 231 13.12 4.04 4.13
C ALA A 231 12.65 3.15 5.29
N SER A 232 13.00 3.50 6.53
CA SER A 232 12.55 2.78 7.72
C SER A 232 11.04 2.93 7.96
N ALA A 233 10.48 4.12 7.73
CA ALA A 233 9.03 4.36 7.83
C ALA A 233 8.26 3.51 6.80
N MET A 234 8.73 3.46 5.55
CA MET A 234 8.14 2.60 4.52
C MET A 234 8.29 1.11 4.82
N ALA A 235 9.42 0.70 5.41
CA ALA A 235 9.62 -0.68 5.87
C ALA A 235 8.65 -1.06 6.98
N ALA A 236 8.44 -0.17 7.95
CA ALA A 236 7.45 -0.29 9.03
C ALA A 236 6.04 -0.50 8.47
N ASN A 237 5.65 0.41 7.57
CA ASN A 237 4.37 0.32 6.87
C ASN A 237 4.22 -1.00 6.11
N SER A 238 5.25 -1.44 5.38
CA SER A 238 5.22 -2.70 4.64
C SER A 238 5.13 -3.91 5.56
N ALA A 239 5.82 -3.91 6.70
CA ALA A 239 5.76 -4.99 7.66
C ALA A 239 4.36 -5.14 8.26
N MET A 240 3.76 -4.04 8.73
CA MET A 240 2.40 -4.05 9.29
C MET A 240 1.37 -4.50 8.25
N ARG A 241 1.50 -4.01 7.01
CA ARG A 241 0.64 -4.40 5.89
C ARG A 241 0.71 -5.90 5.60
N SER A 242 1.93 -6.44 5.51
CA SER A 242 2.13 -7.88 5.29
C SER A 242 1.60 -8.73 6.44
N SER A 243 1.76 -8.30 7.69
CA SER A 243 1.21 -9.00 8.85
C SER A 243 -0.32 -9.08 8.80
N PHE A 244 -1.00 -7.98 8.46
CA PHE A 244 -2.46 -7.97 8.32
C PHE A 244 -2.93 -8.77 7.10
N ALA A 245 -2.24 -8.66 5.96
CA ALA A 245 -2.54 -9.45 4.77
C ALA A 245 -2.39 -10.97 5.01
N ALA A 246 -1.47 -11.38 5.87
CA ALA A 246 -1.32 -12.77 6.29
C ALA A 246 -2.37 -13.20 7.34
N ALA A 247 -2.70 -12.32 8.28
CA ALA A 247 -3.63 -12.63 9.38
C ALA A 247 -5.10 -12.68 8.93
N PHE A 248 -5.51 -11.77 8.03
CA PHE A 248 -6.92 -11.61 7.63
C PHE A 248 -7.50 -12.90 7.04
N PRO A 249 -6.87 -13.55 6.04
CA PRO A 249 -7.36 -14.80 5.45
C PRO A 249 -7.59 -15.94 6.45
N LEU A 250 -6.86 -15.99 7.56
CA LEU A 250 -6.92 -17.11 8.53
C LEU A 250 -8.29 -17.25 9.20
N PHE A 251 -9.03 -16.15 9.38
CA PHE A 251 -10.33 -16.16 10.04
C PHE A 251 -11.52 -15.94 9.09
N VAL A 252 -11.27 -15.73 7.79
CA VAL A 252 -12.33 -15.42 6.81
C VAL A 252 -13.32 -16.55 6.68
N GLY A 253 -12.86 -17.81 6.60
CA GLY A 253 -13.77 -18.96 6.47
C GLY A 253 -14.80 -18.99 7.60
N ALA A 254 -14.32 -18.95 8.85
CA ALA A 254 -15.18 -18.92 10.03
C ALA A 254 -16.08 -17.67 10.09
N MET A 255 -15.59 -16.52 9.62
CA MET A 255 -16.35 -15.28 9.57
C MET A 255 -17.49 -15.36 8.56
N TYR A 256 -17.23 -15.86 7.34
CA TYR A 256 -18.24 -16.00 6.29
C TYR A 256 -19.27 -17.09 6.62
N ASP A 257 -18.85 -18.18 7.26
CA ASP A 257 -19.77 -19.26 7.65
C ASP A 257 -20.73 -18.82 8.78
N LYS A 258 -20.31 -17.94 9.69
CA LYS A 258 -21.15 -17.46 10.80
C LYS A 258 -21.98 -16.22 10.47
N LEU A 259 -21.40 -15.23 9.79
CA LEU A 259 -22.06 -13.95 9.51
C LEU A 259 -22.72 -13.89 8.12
N GLY A 260 -22.45 -14.87 7.26
CA GLY A 260 -22.80 -14.81 5.85
C GLY A 260 -21.99 -13.77 5.07
N THR A 261 -22.17 -13.74 3.75
CA THR A 261 -21.45 -12.83 2.85
C THR A 261 -21.74 -11.36 3.13
N ALA A 262 -23.02 -11.02 3.30
CA ALA A 262 -23.47 -9.67 3.56
C ALA A 262 -22.99 -9.17 4.93
N GLY A 263 -23.14 -9.98 5.98
CA GLY A 263 -22.73 -9.62 7.34
C GLY A 263 -21.21 -9.49 7.48
N ALA A 264 -20.44 -10.41 6.92
CA ALA A 264 -18.98 -10.35 6.90
C ALA A 264 -18.49 -9.08 6.19
N THR A 265 -19.01 -8.78 5.00
CA THR A 265 -18.59 -7.61 4.22
C THR A 265 -19.03 -6.31 4.88
N ALA A 266 -20.22 -6.27 5.48
CA ALA A 266 -20.70 -5.10 6.23
C ALA A 266 -19.89 -4.84 7.52
N LEU A 267 -19.38 -5.88 8.19
CA LEU A 267 -18.48 -5.73 9.32
C LEU A 267 -17.15 -5.08 8.89
N LEU A 268 -16.58 -5.52 7.76
CA LEU A 268 -15.37 -4.90 7.20
C LEU A 268 -15.62 -3.44 6.76
N ALA A 269 -16.80 -3.17 6.20
CA ALA A 269 -17.24 -1.81 5.88
C ALA A 269 -17.34 -0.95 7.16
N GLY A 270 -17.83 -1.51 8.27
CA GLY A 270 -17.87 -0.84 9.57
C GLY A 270 -16.48 -0.49 10.10
N ILE A 271 -15.54 -1.42 10.06
CA ILE A 271 -14.15 -1.18 10.50
C ILE A 271 -13.51 -0.08 9.65
N THR A 272 -13.67 -0.13 8.33
CA THR A 272 -13.12 0.92 7.44
C THR A 272 -13.80 2.26 7.63
N THR A 273 -15.09 2.29 7.97
CA THR A 273 -15.82 3.52 8.32
C THR A 273 -15.30 4.14 9.61
N LEU A 274 -14.92 3.34 10.61
CA LEU A 274 -14.29 3.86 11.83
C LEU A 274 -12.91 4.48 11.57
N LEU A 275 -12.20 3.97 10.55
CA LEU A 275 -10.88 4.48 10.14
C LEU A 275 -10.97 5.64 9.13
N ALA A 276 -12.11 5.82 8.45
CA ALA A 276 -12.35 6.86 7.45
C ALA A 276 -12.07 8.30 7.94
N PRO A 277 -12.35 8.68 9.21
CA PRO A 277 -12.06 10.03 9.71
C PRO A 277 -10.58 10.33 9.91
N LEU A 278 -9.70 9.32 9.93
CA LEU A 278 -8.26 9.49 10.22
C LEU A 278 -7.59 10.54 9.31
N PRO A 279 -7.66 10.45 7.96
CA PRO A 279 -7.05 11.46 7.08
C PRO A 279 -7.60 12.87 7.32
N PHE A 280 -8.90 13.01 7.61
CA PHE A 280 -9.52 14.31 7.90
C PHE A 280 -9.00 14.92 9.22
N ILE A 281 -8.85 14.08 10.25
CA ILE A 281 -8.31 14.49 11.55
C ILE A 281 -6.85 14.90 11.40
N PHE A 282 -6.06 14.10 10.68
CA PHE A 282 -4.65 14.38 10.46
C PHE A 282 -4.40 15.61 9.59
N ARG A 283 -5.30 15.95 8.67
CA ARG A 283 -5.20 17.23 7.96
C ARG A 283 -5.35 18.43 8.91
N ARG A 284 -6.23 18.36 9.91
CA ARG A 284 -6.50 19.47 10.84
C ARG A 284 -5.51 19.55 12.01
N ILE A 285 -5.04 18.40 12.49
CA ILE A 285 -4.24 18.28 13.72
C ILE A 285 -2.81 17.80 13.44
N GLY A 286 -2.51 17.38 12.21
CA GLY A 286 -1.20 16.83 11.79
C GLY A 286 -0.04 17.73 12.18
N ALA A 287 -0.15 19.05 11.94
CA ALA A 287 0.90 20.00 12.30
C ALA A 287 1.22 19.99 13.82
N ARG A 288 0.21 19.85 14.68
CA ARG A 288 0.40 19.79 16.15
C ARG A 288 0.92 18.43 16.62
N LEU A 289 0.52 17.35 15.95
CA LEU A 289 1.00 16.00 16.23
C LEU A 289 2.46 15.85 15.78
N ARG A 290 2.83 16.44 14.64
CA ARG A 290 4.19 16.48 14.09
C ARG A 290 5.15 17.24 14.99
N GLN A 291 4.72 18.36 15.57
CA GLN A 291 5.51 19.11 16.57
C GLN A 291 5.85 18.31 17.84
N LYS A 292 5.09 17.24 18.13
CA LYS A 292 5.35 16.35 19.27
C LYS A 292 6.11 15.08 18.90
N SER A 293 6.28 14.79 17.60
CA SER A 293 7.02 13.62 17.14
C SER A 293 8.52 13.90 17.13
N ARG A 294 9.30 12.99 17.71
CA ARG A 294 10.78 13.03 17.69
C ARG A 294 11.38 12.74 16.31
N PHE A 295 10.57 12.23 15.38
CA PHE A 295 11.05 11.60 14.14
C PHE A 295 10.64 12.36 12.87
N ALA A 296 9.74 13.33 12.98
CA ALA A 296 9.24 14.08 11.84
C ALA A 296 10.03 15.38 11.65
N GLU A 297 10.29 15.75 10.40
CA GLU A 297 10.92 17.04 10.06
C GLU A 297 9.95 18.18 10.42
N HIS A 298 10.44 19.40 10.69
CA HIS A 298 9.62 20.57 11.07
C HIS A 298 9.50 21.56 9.92
#